data_AF-A0A8I1TF34-F1
#
_entry.id   AF-A0A8I1TF34-F1
#
_cell.length_a   1.000
_cell.length_b   1.000
_cell.length_c   1.000
_cell.angle_alpha   90.00
_cell.angle_beta   90.00
_cell.angle_gamma   90.00
#
_symmetry.space_group_name_H-M   'P 1'
#
loop_
_entity.id
_entity.type
_entity.pdbx_description
1 polymer ?
#
loop_
_entity_poly.entity_id
_entity_poly.type
_entity_poly.pdbx_seq_one_letter_code
_entity_poly.pdbx_strand_id
1 'polypeptide(L)'
;MTGAFVDPIVTAINEYLTGWDAFCAAPDQEADEAADLWAVPHRVLSIWDRGCQTREGAVLALSLALREEEFGVKSLSVPLMRAALSYLQGHAAETAPPG
;
A
#
# COMPACT_ATOMS: atom_id res chain seq x y z
N MET A 1 1.81 11.76 25.94
CA MET A 1 2.18 10.64 25.04
C MET A 1 1.54 10.90 23.70
N THR A 2 2.26 11.54 22.77
CA THR A 2 1.82 11.70 21.38
C THR A 2 2.06 10.37 20.68
N GLY A 3 1.00 9.57 20.51
CA GLY A 3 1.07 8.40 19.62
C GLY A 3 1.41 8.90 18.22
N ALA A 4 2.45 8.35 17.61
CA ALA A 4 2.80 8.68 16.23
C ALA A 4 1.59 8.36 15.35
N PHE A 5 1.10 9.36 14.62
CA PHE A 5 0.04 9.16 13.66
C PHE A 5 0.60 8.33 12.50
N VAL A 6 0.27 7.05 12.47
CA VAL A 6 0.68 6.13 11.40
C VAL A 6 -0.39 6.18 10.31
N ASP A 7 0.04 6.47 9.09
CA ASP A 7 -0.81 6.44 7.90
C ASP A 7 -1.35 5.01 7.70
N PRO A 8 -2.68 4.79 7.71
CA PRO A 8 -3.26 3.44 7.66
C PRO A 8 -2.82 2.64 6.44
N ILE A 9 -2.48 3.29 5.32
CA ILE A 9 -2.01 2.59 4.13
C ILE A 9 -0.61 1.99 4.34
N VAL A 10 0.22 2.59 5.18
CA VAL A 10 1.55 2.07 5.52
C VAL A 10 1.42 0.75 6.27
N THR A 11 0.48 0.66 7.21
CA THR A 11 0.17 -0.59 7.89
C THR A 11 -0.27 -1.68 6.91
N ALA A 12 -1.24 -1.38 6.04
CA ALA A 12 -1.75 -2.35 5.07
C ALA A 12 -0.68 -2.82 4.05
N ILE A 13 0.18 -1.91 3.59
CA ILE A 13 1.32 -2.24 2.71
C ILE A 13 2.32 -3.16 3.44
N ASN A 14 2.65 -2.84 4.69
CA ASN A 14 3.59 -3.66 5.47
C ASN A 14 3.03 -5.06 5.77
N GLU A 15 1.73 -5.17 6.07
CA GLU A 15 1.05 -6.45 6.24
C GLU A 15 1.11 -7.28 4.95
N TYR A 16 0.85 -6.67 3.79
CA TYR A 16 0.98 -7.34 2.49
C TYR A 16 2.40 -7.85 2.24
N LEU A 17 3.41 -6.99 2.40
CA LEU A 17 4.80 -7.34 2.16
C LEU A 17 5.29 -8.44 3.11
N THR A 18 4.94 -8.34 4.39
CA THR A 18 5.29 -9.35 5.41
C THR A 18 4.63 -10.69 5.09
N GLY A 19 3.35 -10.67 4.71
CA GLY A 19 2.62 -11.87 4.32
C GLY A 19 3.17 -12.51 3.06
N TRP A 20 3.57 -11.69 2.08
CA TRP A 20 4.19 -12.16 0.84
C TRP A 20 5.53 -12.85 1.12
N ASP A 21 6.39 -12.22 1.93
CA ASP A 21 7.68 -12.81 2.31
C ASP A 21 7.49 -14.12 3.10
N ALA A 22 6.50 -14.17 4.00
CA ALA A 22 6.17 -15.39 4.74
C ALA A 22 5.68 -16.51 3.82
N PHE A 23 4.82 -16.20 2.85
CA PHE A 23 4.37 -17.17 1.85
C PHE A 23 5.51 -17.67 0.97
N CYS A 24 6.39 -16.79 0.49
CA CYS A 24 7.57 -17.19 -0.29
C CYS A 24 8.58 -18.02 0.50
N ALA A 25 8.59 -17.90 1.83
CA ALA A 25 9.46 -18.68 2.72
C ALA A 25 8.82 -20.00 3.20
N ALA A 26 7.52 -20.20 2.98
CA ALA A 26 6.80 -21.39 3.43
C ALA A 26 7.24 -22.63 2.64
N PRO A 27 7.39 -23.80 3.29
CA PRO A 27 7.56 -25.07 2.59
C PRO A 27 6.35 -25.37 1.68
N ASP A 28 6.56 -26.06 0.56
CA ASP A 28 5.50 -26.35 -0.43
C ASP A 28 4.23 -26.96 0.16
N GLN A 29 4.37 -27.83 1.18
CA GLN A 29 3.24 -28.48 1.87
C GLN A 29 2.39 -27.54 2.75
N GLU A 30 2.87 -26.34 3.03
CA GLU A 30 2.22 -25.30 3.86
C GLU A 30 1.83 -24.08 3.02
N ALA A 31 2.13 -24.08 1.70
CA ALA A 31 1.92 -22.92 0.84
C ALA A 31 0.44 -22.49 0.79
N ASP A 32 -0.50 -23.44 0.74
CA ASP A 32 -1.93 -23.15 0.75
C ASP A 32 -2.39 -22.48 2.05
N GLU A 33 -1.84 -22.89 3.19
CA GLU A 33 -2.12 -22.27 4.50
C GLU A 33 -1.46 -20.90 4.63
N ALA A 34 -0.28 -20.72 4.04
CA ALA A 34 0.45 -19.45 4.04
C ALA A 34 -0.12 -18.43 3.04
N ALA A 35 -0.93 -18.85 2.06
CA ALA A 35 -1.46 -17.96 1.02
C ALA A 35 -2.33 -16.83 1.61
N ASP A 36 -3.07 -17.10 2.68
CA ASP A 36 -3.91 -16.10 3.34
C ASP A 36 -3.10 -14.94 3.93
N LEU A 37 -1.83 -15.17 4.28
CA LEU A 37 -0.95 -14.14 4.86
C LEU A 37 -0.77 -12.95 3.93
N TRP A 38 -0.67 -13.18 2.61
CA TRP A 38 -0.60 -12.09 1.62
C TRP A 38 -1.95 -11.79 0.96
N ALA A 39 -2.83 -12.79 0.80
CA ALA A 39 -4.08 -12.63 0.06
C ALA A 39 -5.08 -11.70 0.78
N VAL A 40 -5.15 -11.77 2.12
CA VAL A 40 -6.02 -10.90 2.92
C VAL A 40 -5.60 -9.42 2.81
N PRO A 41 -4.34 -9.04 3.11
CA PRO A 41 -3.92 -7.65 2.96
C PRO A 41 -3.91 -7.19 1.48
N HIS A 42 -3.63 -8.08 0.52
CA HIS A 42 -3.81 -7.77 -0.91
C HIS A 42 -5.26 -7.37 -1.21
N ARG A 43 -6.26 -8.10 -0.69
CA ARG A 43 -7.67 -7.75 -0.89
C ARG A 43 -8.00 -6.38 -0.30
N VAL A 44 -7.50 -6.07 0.90
CA VAL A 44 -7.66 -4.76 1.53
C VAL A 44 -7.11 -3.64 0.63
N LEU A 45 -5.90 -3.82 0.10
CA LEU A 45 -5.26 -2.85 -0.80
C LEU A 45 -5.99 -2.73 -2.14
N SER A 46 -6.55 -3.82 -2.67
CA SER A 46 -7.24 -3.83 -3.97
C SER A 46 -8.54 -3.01 -4.00
N ILE A 47 -9.18 -2.84 -2.84
CA ILE A 47 -10.40 -2.04 -2.67
C ILE A 47 -10.13 -0.70 -1.97
N TRP A 48 -8.86 -0.32 -1.83
CA TRP A 48 -8.48 0.88 -1.09
C TRP A 48 -9.00 2.15 -1.76
N ASP A 49 -9.76 2.94 -1.00
CA ASP A 49 -10.46 4.13 -1.48
C ASP A 49 -10.08 5.42 -0.73
N ARG A 50 -9.18 5.32 0.25
CA ARG A 50 -8.69 6.46 1.06
C ARG A 50 -7.38 7.02 0.50
N GLY A 51 -7.21 8.34 0.58
CA GLY A 51 -5.94 8.99 0.26
C GLY A 51 -4.85 8.67 1.28
N CYS A 52 -3.58 8.72 0.86
CA CYS A 52 -2.47 8.72 1.82
C CYS A 52 -2.52 10.00 2.66
N GLN A 53 -2.10 9.90 3.90
CA GLN A 53 -2.09 11.00 4.87
C GLN A 53 -0.68 11.54 5.11
N THR A 54 0.34 10.83 4.62
CA THR A 54 1.75 11.17 4.81
C THR A 54 2.55 11.00 3.53
N ARG A 55 3.71 11.68 3.47
CA ARG A 55 4.70 11.51 2.39
C ARG A 55 5.20 10.07 2.32
N GLU A 56 5.43 9.47 3.48
CA GLU A 56 5.87 8.09 3.60
C GLU A 56 4.84 7.14 2.97
N GLY A 57 3.55 7.27 3.34
CA GLY A 57 2.48 6.48 2.75
C GLY A 57 2.35 6.66 1.25
N ALA A 58 2.49 7.89 0.74
CA ALA A 58 2.46 8.15 -0.71
C ALA A 58 3.64 7.49 -1.45
N VAL A 59 4.86 7.57 -0.90
CA VAL A 59 6.06 6.96 -1.50
C VAL A 59 5.95 5.43 -1.48
N LEU A 60 5.53 4.84 -0.37
CA LEU A 60 5.36 3.39 -0.27
C LEU A 60 4.28 2.87 -1.23
N ALA A 61 3.14 3.57 -1.35
CA ALA A 61 2.08 3.22 -2.28
C ALA A 61 2.58 3.22 -3.74
N LEU A 62 3.32 4.26 -4.15
CA LEU A 62 3.90 4.32 -5.50
C LEU A 62 4.95 3.22 -5.73
N SER A 63 5.78 2.95 -4.73
CA SER A 63 6.83 1.92 -4.82
C SER A 63 6.23 0.53 -4.99
N LEU A 64 5.17 0.22 -4.23
CA LEU A 64 4.46 -1.05 -4.36
C LEU A 64 3.72 -1.15 -5.70
N ALA A 65 3.06 -0.08 -6.17
CA ALA A 65 2.41 -0.06 -7.47
C ALA A 65 3.38 -0.37 -8.62
N LEU A 66 4.60 0.17 -8.57
CA LEU A 66 5.65 -0.13 -9.56
C LEU A 66 6.10 -1.58 -9.49
N ARG A 67 6.34 -2.11 -8.28
CA ARG A 67 6.70 -3.51 -8.07
C ARG A 67 5.67 -4.46 -8.68
N GLU A 68 4.38 -4.22 -8.45
CA GLU A 68 3.29 -5.08 -8.93
C GLU A 68 3.14 -5.07 -10.46
N GLU A 69 3.42 -3.93 -11.12
CA GLU A 69 3.48 -3.87 -12.59
C GLU A 69 4.61 -4.75 -13.17
N GLU A 70 5.76 -4.83 -12.51
CA GLU A 70 6.88 -5.67 -12.95
C GLU A 70 6.55 -7.17 -12.89
N PHE A 71 5.73 -7.58 -11.92
CA PHE A 71 5.28 -8.97 -11.77
C PHE A 71 4.02 -9.31 -12.59
N GLY A 72 3.42 -8.33 -13.27
CA GLY A 72 2.23 -8.52 -14.11
C GLY A 72 0.91 -8.65 -13.34
N VAL A 73 0.92 -8.45 -12.02
CA VAL A 73 -0.26 -8.50 -11.14
C VAL A 73 -0.79 -7.08 -10.96
N LYS A 74 -1.75 -6.66 -11.80
CA LYS A 74 -2.15 -5.24 -11.88
C LYS A 74 -3.26 -4.82 -10.90
N SER A 75 -3.65 -5.67 -9.96
CA SER A 75 -4.78 -5.43 -9.06
C SER A 75 -4.53 -4.29 -8.07
N LEU A 76 -3.27 -3.96 -7.77
CA LEU A 76 -2.92 -2.95 -6.76
C LEU A 76 -2.48 -1.60 -7.35
N SER A 77 -2.05 -1.55 -8.62
CA SER A 77 -1.45 -0.34 -9.21
C SER A 77 -2.38 0.88 -9.13
N VAL A 78 -3.64 0.72 -9.59
CA VAL A 78 -4.62 1.82 -9.64
C VAL A 78 -5.01 2.36 -8.26
N PRO A 79 -5.45 1.54 -7.28
CA PRO A 79 -5.83 2.06 -5.96
C PRO A 79 -4.66 2.75 -5.24
N LEU A 80 -3.45 2.20 -5.32
CA LEU A 80 -2.27 2.78 -4.69
C LEU A 80 -1.84 4.11 -5.33
N MET A 81 -1.86 4.19 -6.67
CA MET A 81 -1.59 5.44 -7.38
C MET A 81 -2.61 6.53 -7.03
N ARG A 82 -3.90 6.18 -6.92
CA ARG A 82 -4.95 7.13 -6.50
C ARG A 82 -4.73 7.63 -5.07
N ALA A 83 -4.38 6.73 -4.15
CA ALA A 83 -4.10 7.10 -2.77
C ALA A 83 -2.93 8.08 -2.66
N ALA A 84 -1.83 7.81 -3.38
CA ALA A 84 -0.66 8.69 -3.43
C ALA A 84 -0.98 10.03 -4.10
N LEU A 85 -1.75 10.03 -5.20
CA LEU A 85 -2.15 11.24 -5.91
C LEU A 85 -2.98 12.17 -5.02
N SER A 86 -3.88 11.62 -4.20
CA SER A 86 -4.66 12.42 -3.23
C SER A 86 -3.77 13.19 -2.26
N TYR A 87 -2.71 12.57 -1.75
CA TYR A 87 -1.75 13.23 -0.88
C TYR A 87 -1.03 14.38 -1.59
N LEU A 88 -0.51 14.12 -2.80
CA LEU A 88 0.23 15.10 -3.60
C LEU A 88 -0.65 16.30 -4.01
N GLN A 89 -1.90 16.05 -4.39
CA GLN A 89 -2.86 17.10 -4.75
C GLN A 89 -3.26 17.94 -3.55
N GLY A 90 -3.45 17.33 -2.37
CA GLY A 90 -3.67 18.06 -1.11
C GLY A 90 -2.51 18.99 -0.77
N HIS A 91 -1.26 18.55 -0.99
CA HIS A 91 -0.06 19.36 -0.76
C HIS A 91 0.10 20.49 -1.79
N ALA A 92 -0.32 20.27 -3.05
CA ALA A 92 -0.29 21.31 -4.07
C ALA A 92 -1.26 22.46 -3.74
N ALA A 93 -2.43 22.17 -3.17
CA ALA A 93 -3.41 23.18 -2.80
C ALA A 93 -2.97 24.07 -1.61
N GLU A 94 -2.18 23.54 -0.68
CA GLU A 94 -1.68 24.28 0.50
C GLU A 94 -0.53 25.25 0.16
N THR A 95 0.14 25.06 -0.97
CA THR A 95 1.29 25.89 -1.41
C THR A 95 0.93 26.96 -2.44
N ALA A 96 -0.32 26.99 -2.93
CA ALA A 96 -0.78 28.02 -3.86
C ALA A 96 -1.07 29.34 -3.10
N PRO A 97 -0.50 30.48 -3.50
CA PRO A 97 -0.81 31.76 -2.87
C PRO A 97 -2.29 32.12 -3.09
N PRO A 98 -2.95 32.79 -2.13
CA PRO A 98 -4.31 33.28 -2.33
C PRO A 98 -4.32 34.29 -3.48
N GLY A 99 -5.20 34.04 -4.46
CA GLY A 99 -5.45 34.93 -5.59
C GLY A 99 -6.18 36.22 -5.20
#